data_AF-T1CAV3-F1
#
_entry.id   AF-T1CAV3-F1
#
_cell.length_a   1.000
_cell.length_b   1.000
_cell.length_c   1.000
_cell.angle_alpha   90.00
_cell.angle_beta   90.00
_cell.angle_gamma   90.00
#
_symmetry.space_group_name_H-M   'P 1'
#
loop_
_entity.id
_entity.type
_entity.pdbx_description
1 polymer ?
#
loop_
_entity_poly.entity_id
_entity_poly.type
_entity_poly.pdbx_seq_one_letter_code
_entity_poly.pdbx_strand_id
1 'polypeptide(L)'
;RPVLQETFALLCSLHDQHRDHIWGYYARNLARPIWLNRERETIDVLVGNPPWLSYRYMTTEMQRAFRHESKARNLWAGAKVATHQDLSAYFVVKSVESYLRQGGLFAFVMPLAVLSRLAYVGFRKGTYGERLSVTFDEPWDCEEIDPPLFPVPNAVV
;
A
#
# COMPACT_ATOMS: atom_id res chain seq x y z
N ARG A 1 29.42 -6.62 13.38
CA ARG A 1 29.23 -8.08 13.24
C ARG A 1 28.81 -8.76 14.56
N PRO A 2 29.46 -8.50 15.70
CA PRO A 2 29.11 -9.14 17.00
C PRO A 2 27.68 -8.81 17.45
N VAL A 3 27.30 -7.54 17.42
CA VAL A 3 25.96 -7.06 17.81
C VAL A 3 24.84 -7.77 17.05
N LEU A 4 24.99 -8.01 15.74
CA LEU A 4 23.98 -8.71 14.95
C LEU A 4 23.83 -10.17 15.34
N GLN A 5 24.94 -10.85 15.68
CA GLN A 5 24.90 -12.24 16.13
C GLN A 5 24.29 -12.35 17.52
N GLU A 6 24.62 -11.43 18.43
CA GLU A 6 24.04 -11.36 19.77
C GLU A 6 22.54 -11.06 19.73
N THR A 7 22.12 -10.07 18.93
CA THR A 7 20.69 -9.77 18.73
C THR A 7 19.96 -10.95 18.11
N PHE A 8 20.53 -11.62 17.11
CA PHE A 8 19.90 -12.78 16.49
C PHE A 8 19.75 -13.96 17.48
N ALA A 9 20.79 -14.26 18.25
CA ALA A 9 20.75 -15.31 19.28
C ALA A 9 19.69 -15.00 20.36
N LEU A 10 19.59 -13.73 20.79
CA LEU A 10 18.55 -13.29 21.73
C LEU A 10 17.15 -13.48 21.14
N LEU A 11 16.92 -13.09 19.88
CA LEU A 11 15.63 -13.27 19.21
C LEU A 11 15.24 -14.74 19.06
N CYS A 12 16.20 -15.62 18.73
CA CYS A 12 15.98 -17.07 18.71
C CYS A 12 15.60 -17.60 20.10
N SER A 13 16.38 -17.25 21.13
CA SER A 13 16.09 -17.67 22.51
C SER A 13 14.70 -17.23 22.99
N LEU A 14 14.27 -16.01 22.64
CA LEU A 14 12.94 -15.50 22.99
C LEU A 14 11.85 -16.30 22.25
N HIS A 15 12.03 -16.50 20.95
CA HIS A 15 11.11 -17.30 20.13
C HIS A 15 10.94 -18.73 20.65
N ASP A 16 12.04 -19.42 20.97
CA ASP A 16 12.04 -20.79 21.48
C ASP A 16 11.38 -20.91 22.86
N GLN A 17 11.43 -19.83 23.65
CA GLN A 17 10.73 -19.72 24.94
C GLN A 17 9.24 -19.34 24.79
N HIS A 18 8.72 -19.24 23.56
CA HIS A 18 7.39 -18.70 23.26
C HIS A 18 7.16 -17.27 23.78
N ARG A 19 8.25 -16.51 23.98
CA ARG A 19 8.21 -15.12 24.41
C ARG A 19 8.48 -14.25 23.21
N ASP A 20 7.56 -13.33 22.93
CA ASP A 20 7.84 -12.19 22.06
C ASP A 20 8.24 -12.53 20.61
N HIS A 21 7.41 -13.33 19.93
CA HIS A 21 7.61 -13.73 18.53
C HIS A 21 7.37 -12.59 17.50
N ILE A 22 6.91 -11.42 17.95
CA ILE A 22 6.60 -10.28 17.08
C ILE A 22 7.85 -9.71 16.40
N TRP A 23 9.02 -9.77 17.05
CA TRP A 23 10.26 -9.25 16.50
C TRP A 23 10.75 -10.04 15.29
N GLY A 24 10.54 -11.36 15.28
CA GLY A 24 10.81 -12.20 14.12
C GLY A 24 9.91 -11.85 12.94
N TYR A 25 8.64 -11.50 13.19
CA TYR A 25 7.76 -10.96 12.17
C TYR A 25 8.23 -9.58 11.70
N TYR A 26 8.56 -8.66 12.61
CA TYR A 26 8.99 -7.30 12.30
C TYR A 26 10.27 -7.27 11.46
N ALA A 27 11.31 -8.01 11.88
CA ALA A 27 12.57 -8.10 11.15
C ALA A 27 12.37 -8.66 9.73
N ARG A 28 11.51 -9.68 9.57
CA ARG A 28 11.17 -10.21 8.24
C ARG A 28 10.44 -9.18 7.39
N ASN A 29 9.52 -8.40 7.95
CA ASN A 29 8.81 -7.36 7.21
C ASN A 29 9.70 -6.17 6.84
N LEU A 30 10.74 -5.87 7.61
CA LEU A 30 11.74 -4.87 7.22
C LEU A 30 12.68 -5.37 6.11
N ALA A 31 13.08 -6.64 6.15
CA ALA A 31 14.05 -7.20 5.22
C ALA A 31 13.44 -7.64 3.88
N ARG A 32 12.21 -8.18 3.88
CA ARG A 32 11.54 -8.71 2.68
C ARG A 32 11.40 -7.68 1.55
N PRO A 33 10.98 -6.43 1.80
CA PRO A 33 10.90 -5.40 0.77
C PRO A 33 12.22 -5.17 0.03
N ILE A 34 13.35 -5.24 0.74
CA ILE A 34 14.68 -5.04 0.16
C ILE A 34 15.04 -6.19 -0.79
N TRP A 35 14.66 -7.41 -0.44
CA TRP A 35 14.90 -8.57 -1.29
C TRP A 35 14.00 -8.56 -2.54
N LEU A 36 12.73 -8.19 -2.39
CA LEU A 36 11.75 -8.10 -3.48
C LEU A 36 12.02 -6.96 -4.46
N ASN A 37 12.76 -5.93 -4.06
CA ASN A 37 13.12 -4.81 -4.92
C ASN A 37 14.46 -5.04 -5.67
N ARG A 38 14.94 -6.28 -5.74
CA ARG A 38 16.11 -6.62 -6.58
C ARG A 38 15.63 -6.84 -8.01
N GLU A 39 16.36 -6.31 -8.99
CA GLU A 39 15.99 -6.35 -10.43
C GLU A 39 15.67 -7.75 -10.99
N ARG A 40 16.13 -8.83 -10.34
CA ARG A 40 15.86 -10.21 -10.73
C ARG A 40 14.57 -10.81 -10.13
N GLU A 41 13.98 -10.17 -9.13
CA GLU A 41 12.89 -10.71 -8.30
C GLU A 41 11.61 -9.85 -8.45
N THR A 42 11.27 -9.51 -9.69
CA THR A 42 10.05 -8.74 -9.98
C THR A 42 8.81 -9.62 -9.88
N ILE A 43 7.73 -9.09 -9.29
CA ILE A 43 6.51 -9.84 -9.00
C ILE A 43 5.55 -9.87 -10.20
N ASP A 44 5.01 -11.04 -10.51
CA ASP A 44 3.98 -11.23 -11.55
C ASP A 44 2.60 -10.68 -11.15
N VAL A 45 2.19 -10.91 -9.90
CA VAL A 45 0.87 -10.56 -9.39
C VAL A 45 0.96 -9.94 -7.99
N LEU A 46 0.42 -8.74 -7.82
CA LEU A 46 0.29 -8.08 -6.52
C LEU A 46 -1.16 -8.13 -6.05
N VAL A 47 -1.38 -8.69 -4.86
CA VAL A 47 -2.69 -8.62 -4.20
C VAL A 47 -2.56 -8.00 -2.82
N GLY A 48 -3.55 -7.23 -2.38
CA GLY A 48 -3.49 -6.67 -1.04
C GLY A 48 -4.72 -5.90 -0.57
N ASN A 49 -4.69 -5.57 0.72
CA ASN A 49 -5.63 -4.68 1.36
C ASN A 49 -4.82 -3.49 1.92
N PRO A 50 -4.73 -2.36 1.18
CA PRO A 50 -3.91 -1.23 1.58
C PRO A 50 -4.53 -0.53 2.80
N PRO A 51 -3.73 0.21 3.58
CA PRO A 51 -4.24 0.95 4.73
C PRO A 51 -5.19 2.09 4.29
N TRP A 52 -6.42 2.09 4.80
CA TRP A 52 -7.41 3.14 4.55
C TRP A 52 -7.26 4.30 5.55
N LEU A 53 -6.07 4.91 5.57
CA LEU A 53 -5.75 6.01 6.48
C LEU A 53 -6.06 7.36 5.84
N SER A 54 -7.13 8.02 6.32
CA SER A 54 -7.49 9.36 5.86
C SER A 54 -6.47 10.42 6.30
N TYR A 55 -6.20 11.39 5.43
CA TYR A 55 -5.24 12.50 5.62
C TYR A 55 -5.41 13.21 6.97
N ARG A 56 -6.65 13.42 7.41
CA ARG A 56 -6.96 14.12 8.67
C ARG A 56 -6.52 13.36 9.93
N TYR A 57 -6.31 12.05 9.84
CA TYR A 57 -5.82 11.21 10.94
C TYR A 57 -4.31 10.98 10.90
N MET A 58 -3.63 11.45 9.85
CA MET A 58 -2.17 11.39 9.74
C MET A 58 -1.52 12.44 10.65
N THR A 59 -0.33 12.14 11.18
CA THR A 59 0.51 13.15 11.85
C THR A 59 0.96 14.22 10.85
N THR A 60 1.37 15.39 11.33
CA THR A 60 1.85 16.50 10.48
C THR A 60 2.99 16.07 9.55
N GLU A 61 3.89 15.21 10.04
CA GLU A 61 4.99 14.68 9.23
C GLU A 61 4.48 13.75 8.12
N MET A 62 3.59 12.80 8.46
CA MET A 62 2.97 11.91 7.49
C MET A 62 2.18 12.67 6.44
N GLN A 63 1.43 13.71 6.83
CA GLN A 63 0.69 14.57 5.91
C GLN A 63 1.62 15.23 4.88
N ARG A 64 2.76 15.76 5.33
CA ARG A 64 3.76 16.40 4.44
C ARG A 64 4.34 15.38 3.46
N ALA A 65 4.77 14.22 3.96
CA ALA A 65 5.33 13.15 3.14
C ALA A 65 4.30 12.62 2.12
N PHE A 66 3.11 12.25 2.59
CA PHE A 66 2.03 11.76 1.74
C PHE A 66 1.65 12.77 0.65
N ARG A 67 1.52 14.06 0.99
CA ARG A 67 1.20 15.11 0.02
C ARG A 67 2.32 15.28 -1.02
N HIS A 68 3.58 15.24 -0.59
CA HIS A 68 4.72 15.35 -1.51
C HIS A 68 4.75 14.17 -2.49
N GLU A 69 4.72 12.95 -1.97
CA GLU A 69 4.79 11.72 -2.75
C GLU A 69 3.56 11.52 -3.67
N SER A 70 2.37 11.89 -3.21
CA SER A 70 1.14 11.83 -4.01
C SER A 70 1.17 12.84 -5.16
N LYS A 71 1.74 14.03 -4.95
CA LYS A 71 1.89 15.03 -6.02
C LYS A 71 2.87 14.56 -7.09
N ALA A 72 4.00 13.98 -6.70
CA ALA A 72 4.98 13.43 -7.62
C ALA A 72 4.39 12.35 -8.55
N ARG A 73 3.31 11.68 -8.11
CA ARG A 73 2.61 10.63 -8.84
C ARG A 73 1.28 11.07 -9.47
N ASN A 74 0.98 12.37 -9.51
CA ASN A 74 -0.28 12.91 -10.02
C ASN A 74 -1.55 12.39 -9.30
N LEU A 75 -1.43 11.93 -8.04
CA LEU A 75 -2.53 11.39 -7.23
C LEU A 75 -3.23 12.46 -6.38
N TRP A 76 -2.61 13.62 -6.17
CA TRP A 76 -3.16 14.66 -5.32
C TRP A 76 -4.30 15.43 -6.02
N ALA A 77 -5.54 15.26 -5.54
CA ALA A 77 -6.74 15.82 -6.15
C ALA A 77 -7.00 17.30 -5.80
N GLY A 78 -6.11 17.93 -5.01
CA GLY A 78 -6.16 19.36 -4.67
C GLY A 78 -6.73 19.66 -3.28
N ALA A 79 -6.61 20.92 -2.87
CA ALA A 79 -6.89 21.34 -1.49
C ALA A 79 -8.35 21.16 -1.06
N LYS A 80 -9.31 21.26 -1.99
CA LYS A 80 -10.75 21.17 -1.69
C LYS A 80 -11.20 19.79 -1.17
N VAL A 81 -10.49 18.72 -1.52
CA VAL A 81 -10.79 17.34 -1.11
C VAL A 81 -9.68 16.71 -0.27
N ALA A 82 -8.66 17.48 0.10
CA ALA A 82 -7.44 16.99 0.76
C ALA A 82 -7.73 16.26 2.08
N THR A 83 -8.70 16.73 2.87
CA THR A 83 -9.07 16.12 4.16
C THR A 83 -9.67 14.73 4.02
N HIS A 84 -10.25 14.41 2.86
CA HIS A 84 -10.89 13.13 2.56
C HIS A 84 -10.05 12.22 1.67
N GLN A 85 -8.91 12.70 1.14
CA GLN A 85 -7.94 11.80 0.53
C GLN A 85 -7.37 10.87 1.60
N ASP A 86 -7.09 9.63 1.19
CA ASP A 86 -6.53 8.61 2.06
C ASP A 86 -5.34 7.91 1.40
N LEU A 87 -4.61 7.14 2.19
CA LEU A 87 -3.34 6.53 1.82
C LEU A 87 -3.46 5.41 0.77
N SER A 88 -4.66 4.87 0.55
CA SER A 88 -4.84 3.62 -0.21
C SER A 88 -4.32 3.71 -1.64
N ALA A 89 -4.74 4.72 -2.41
CA ALA A 89 -4.35 4.87 -3.81
C ALA A 89 -2.84 5.08 -3.95
N TYR A 90 -2.23 5.86 -3.06
CA TYR A 90 -0.78 6.03 -3.03
C TYR A 90 -0.07 4.70 -2.75
N PHE A 91 -0.57 3.93 -1.78
CA PHE A 91 0.01 2.64 -1.43
C PHE A 91 0.00 1.67 -2.61
N VAL A 92 -1.13 1.57 -3.34
CA VAL A 92 -1.24 0.73 -4.54
C VAL A 92 -0.22 1.15 -5.59
N VAL A 93 -0.21 2.44 -5.96
CA VAL A 93 0.72 2.95 -6.98
C VAL A 93 2.17 2.74 -6.58
N LYS A 94 2.52 2.98 -5.30
CA LYS A 94 3.88 2.77 -4.81
C LYS A 94 4.27 1.29 -4.83
N SER A 95 3.34 0.39 -4.53
CA SER A 95 3.56 -1.05 -4.58
C SER A 95 3.78 -1.53 -6.01
N VAL A 96 2.95 -1.07 -6.96
CA VAL A 96 3.10 -1.36 -8.39
C VAL A 96 4.45 -0.85 -8.89
N GLU A 97 4.79 0.41 -8.59
CA GLU A 97 6.07 1.03 -8.99
C GLU A 97 7.29 0.27 -8.47
N SER A 98 7.23 -0.27 -7.24
CA SER A 98 8.41 -0.82 -6.57
C SER A 98 8.60 -2.32 -6.76
N TYR A 99 7.53 -3.07 -7.04
CA TYR A 99 7.57 -4.53 -6.99
C TYR A 99 6.98 -5.22 -8.22
N LEU A 100 6.01 -4.60 -8.91
CA LEU A 100 5.35 -5.27 -10.03
C LEU A 100 6.26 -5.22 -11.27
N ARG A 101 6.43 -6.37 -11.92
CA ARG A 101 7.11 -6.38 -13.22
C ARG A 101 6.28 -5.67 -14.29
N GLN A 102 6.92 -5.26 -15.37
CA GLN A 102 6.19 -4.77 -16.54
C GLN A 102 5.28 -5.89 -17.09
N GLY A 103 4.01 -5.54 -17.34
CA GLY A 103 2.98 -6.49 -17.77
C GLY A 103 2.54 -7.48 -16.68
N GLY A 104 2.86 -7.23 -15.41
CA GLY A 104 2.25 -7.93 -14.28
C GLY A 104 0.83 -7.43 -14.00
N LEU A 105 0.14 -8.11 -13.09
CA LEU A 105 -1.24 -7.80 -12.68
C LEU A 105 -1.30 -7.36 -11.22
N PHE A 106 -2.31 -6.59 -10.86
CA PHE A 106 -2.60 -6.30 -9.46
C PHE A 106 -4.09 -6.38 -9.16
N ALA A 107 -4.43 -6.63 -7.90
CA ALA A 107 -5.79 -6.54 -7.38
C ALA A 107 -5.78 -6.06 -5.92
N PHE A 108 -6.42 -4.95 -5.61
CA PHE A 108 -6.46 -4.40 -4.26
C PHE A 108 -7.87 -4.12 -3.76
N VAL A 109 -8.12 -4.45 -2.50
CA VAL A 109 -9.37 -4.10 -1.81
C VAL A 109 -9.31 -2.64 -1.37
N MET A 110 -10.12 -1.78 -1.97
CA MET A 110 -10.09 -0.34 -1.80
C MET A 110 -11.40 0.17 -1.18
N PRO A 111 -11.42 1.38 -0.58
CA PRO A 111 -12.70 2.02 -0.26
C PRO A 111 -13.51 2.21 -1.53
N LEU A 112 -14.84 1.98 -1.49
CA LEU A 112 -15.75 2.12 -2.63
C LEU A 112 -15.63 3.49 -3.33
N ALA A 113 -15.22 4.50 -2.57
CA ALA A 113 -14.90 5.83 -3.08
C ALA A 113 -13.92 5.85 -4.26
N VAL A 114 -13.08 4.81 -4.42
CA VAL A 114 -12.16 4.65 -5.54
C VAL A 114 -12.86 4.68 -6.90
N LEU A 115 -14.09 4.19 -6.99
CA LEU A 115 -14.84 4.08 -8.25
C LEU A 115 -15.36 5.43 -8.74
N SER A 116 -15.75 6.33 -7.84
CA SER A 116 -16.50 7.54 -8.22
C SER A 116 -15.93 8.86 -7.69
N ARG A 117 -15.30 8.89 -6.51
CA ARG A 117 -15.02 10.16 -5.82
C ARG A 117 -13.86 10.93 -6.44
N LEU A 118 -13.92 12.26 -6.31
CA LEU A 118 -12.90 13.19 -6.83
C LEU A 118 -11.51 12.96 -6.25
N ALA A 119 -11.44 12.49 -5.00
CA ALA A 119 -10.20 12.13 -4.32
C ALA A 119 -9.35 11.11 -5.09
N TYR A 120 -9.99 10.28 -5.92
CA TYR A 120 -9.38 9.18 -6.69
C TYR A 120 -9.30 9.46 -8.19
N VAL A 121 -9.61 10.67 -8.66
CA VAL A 121 -9.51 11.00 -10.10
C VAL A 121 -8.08 10.81 -10.62
N GLY A 122 -7.07 11.23 -9.85
CA GLY A 122 -5.67 11.00 -10.20
C GLY A 122 -5.32 9.51 -10.29
N PHE A 123 -5.88 8.69 -9.39
CA PHE A 123 -5.70 7.24 -9.39
C PHE A 123 -6.35 6.59 -10.63
N ARG A 124 -7.62 6.89 -10.91
CA ARG A 124 -8.36 6.31 -12.03
C ARG A 124 -7.83 6.68 -13.42
N LYS A 125 -6.97 7.70 -13.53
CA LYS A 125 -6.29 8.05 -14.80
C LYS A 125 -5.32 6.97 -15.28
N GLY A 126 -4.86 6.09 -14.39
CA GLY A 126 -3.91 5.02 -14.74
C GLY A 126 -2.52 5.50 -15.15
N THR A 127 -2.20 6.79 -15.02
CA THR A 127 -0.90 7.37 -15.40
C THR A 127 -0.30 8.10 -14.20
N TYR A 128 0.86 7.62 -13.73
CA TYR A 128 1.45 8.05 -12.47
C TYR A 128 2.90 8.50 -12.66
N GLY A 129 3.15 9.77 -12.32
CA GLY A 129 4.45 10.39 -12.59
C GLY A 129 4.78 10.36 -14.08
N GLU A 130 6.05 10.14 -14.41
CA GLU A 130 6.53 10.15 -15.81
C GLU A 130 6.63 8.77 -16.45
N ARG A 131 6.72 7.70 -15.65
CA ARG A 131 7.19 6.38 -16.13
C ARG A 131 6.24 5.22 -15.86
N LEU A 132 5.21 5.42 -15.03
CA LEU A 132 4.29 4.35 -14.68
C LEU A 132 2.93 4.58 -15.34
N SER A 133 2.48 3.59 -16.09
CA SER A 133 1.13 3.54 -16.64
C SER A 133 0.54 2.16 -16.37
N VAL A 134 -0.74 2.13 -15.98
CA VAL A 134 -1.51 0.93 -15.72
C VAL A 134 -2.84 1.02 -16.47
N THR A 135 -3.42 -0.14 -16.72
CA THR A 135 -4.79 -0.27 -17.22
C THR A 135 -5.60 -0.96 -16.14
N PHE A 136 -6.78 -0.43 -15.87
CA PHE A 136 -7.74 -1.06 -14.97
C PHE A 136 -8.69 -1.93 -15.80
N ASP A 137 -8.86 -3.17 -15.37
CA ASP A 137 -9.95 -4.02 -15.83
C ASP A 137 -11.26 -3.63 -15.14
N GLU A 138 -12.33 -4.39 -15.40
CA GLU A 138 -13.62 -4.18 -14.73
C GLU A 138 -13.48 -4.31 -13.21
N PRO A 139 -13.74 -3.24 -12.43
CA PRO A 139 -13.64 -3.29 -10.99
C PRO A 139 -14.80 -4.09 -10.39
N TRP A 140 -14.60 -4.64 -9.19
CA TRP A 140 -15.68 -5.31 -8.47
C TRP A 140 -16.29 -4.33 -7.48
N ASP A 141 -17.56 -3.99 -7.69
CA ASP A 141 -18.36 -3.27 -6.70
C ASP A 141 -18.84 -4.27 -5.64
N CYS A 142 -18.48 -4.02 -4.37
CA CYS A 142 -18.83 -4.87 -3.25
C CYS A 142 -19.79 -4.18 -2.27
N GLU A 143 -20.48 -3.10 -2.68
CA GLU A 143 -21.44 -2.36 -1.84
C GLU A 143 -22.63 -3.24 -1.40
N GLU A 144 -23.11 -4.11 -2.30
CA GLU A 144 -24.30 -4.94 -2.09
C GLU A 144 -24.02 -6.30 -1.40
N ILE A 145 -22.79 -6.53 -0.93
CA ILE A 145 -22.44 -7.78 -0.23
C ILE A 145 -22.96 -7.74 1.22
N ASP A 146 -23.79 -8.73 1.59
CA ASP A 146 -24.37 -8.89 2.92
C ASP A 146 -23.95 -10.25 3.57
N PRO A 147 -23.39 -10.27 4.80
CA PRO A 147 -23.04 -9.11 5.62
C PRO A 147 -21.85 -8.31 5.06
N PRO A 148 -21.74 -7.01 5.39
CA PRO A 148 -20.66 -6.17 4.88
C PRO A 148 -19.29 -6.68 5.33
N LEU A 149 -18.35 -6.78 4.37
CA LEU A 149 -17.00 -7.29 4.61
C LEU A 149 -16.13 -6.35 5.46
N PHE A 150 -16.39 -5.04 5.38
CA PHE A 150 -15.64 -3.99 6.07
C PHE A 150 -16.58 -2.93 6.66
N PRO A 151 -16.13 -2.16 7.68
CA PRO A 151 -16.93 -1.07 8.25
C PRO A 151 -17.24 0.07 7.27
N VAL A 152 -16.51 0.16 6.16
CA VAL A 152 -16.72 1.12 5.08
C VAL A 152 -16.95 0.32 3.79
N PRO A 153 -17.91 0.70 2.93
CA PRO A 153 -18.12 0.03 1.65
C PRO A 153 -16.82 -0.05 0.83
N ASN A 154 -16.66 -1.15 0.11
CA ASN A 154 -15.40 -1.51 -0.54
C ASN A 154 -15.60 -1.89 -2.01
N ALA A 155 -14.50 -1.90 -2.75
CA ALA A 155 -14.43 -2.40 -4.11
C ALA A 155 -13.06 -3.07 -4.34
N VAL A 156 -12.95 -3.90 -5.38
CA VAL A 156 -11.66 -4.40 -5.86
C VAL A 156 -11.30 -3.70 -7.16
N VAL A 157 -10.06 -3.19 -7.24
CA VAL A 157 -9.49 -2.55 -8.44
C VAL A 157 -8.18 -3.18 -8.84
#